data_AF-A0A8S4D2X2-F1
#
_entry.id   AF-A0A8S4D2X2-F1
#
_cell.length_a   1.000
_cell.length_b   1.000
_cell.length_c   1.000
_cell.angle_alpha   90.00
_cell.angle_beta   90.00
_cell.angle_gamma   90.00
#
_symmetry.space_group_name_H-M   'P 1'
#
loop_
_entity.id
_entity.type
_entity.pdbx_description
1 polymer ?
#
loop_
_entity_poly.entity_id
_entity_poly.type
_entity_poly.pdbx_seq_one_letter_code
_entity_poly.pdbx_strand_id
1 'polypeptide(L)' 'MKTCTMAGKDECEDEVICQAFMVKRSQNKKRFTPVNYKERWFILTKKFLIYYDTDGESSASPADRNKEVE' A
#
# COMPACT_ATOMS: atom_id res chain seq x y z
N MET A 1 -2.39 35.46 36.55
CA MET A 1 -2.35 33.99 36.75
C MET A 1 -1.54 33.40 35.63
N LYS A 2 -0.45 32.70 35.96
CA LYS A 2 0.43 32.03 34.99
C LYS A 2 -0.25 30.73 34.56
N THR A 3 -0.65 30.61 33.29
CA THR A 3 -0.99 29.30 32.73
C THR A 3 0.29 28.68 32.18
N CYS A 4 0.78 27.72 32.97
CA CYS A 4 1.67 26.62 32.64
C CYS A 4 1.85 26.35 31.12
N THR A 5 3.07 26.55 30.63
CA THR A 5 3.57 25.97 29.38
C THR A 5 3.76 24.46 29.60
N MET A 6 2.99 23.64 28.90
CA MET A 6 3.25 22.20 28.85
C MET A 6 4.29 21.93 27.76
N ALA A 7 5.46 21.48 28.23
CA ALA A 7 6.57 20.99 27.44
C ALA A 7 6.21 19.67 26.72
N GLY A 8 6.85 19.42 25.58
CA GLY A 8 6.88 18.12 24.90
C GLY A 8 5.70 17.87 23.95
N LYS A 9 5.76 18.44 22.74
CA LYS A 9 5.06 17.86 21.60
C LYS A 9 5.89 16.66 21.14
N ASP A 10 5.69 15.51 21.78
CA ASP A 10 5.90 14.25 21.08
C ASP A 10 4.78 14.19 20.04
N GLU A 11 5.03 14.80 18.88
CA GLU A 11 4.15 14.65 17.73
C GLU A 11 4.00 13.16 17.50
N CYS A 12 2.78 12.64 17.60
CA CYS A 12 2.49 11.24 17.35
C CYS A 12 3.09 10.89 15.98
N GLU A 13 4.18 10.15 15.97
CA GLU A 13 4.96 9.88 14.77
C GLU A 13 4.14 9.08 13.74
N ASP A 14 3.08 8.46 14.23
CA ASP A 14 2.06 7.70 13.50
C ASP A 14 0.85 8.54 13.08
N GLU A 15 0.93 9.88 13.18
CA GLU A 15 -0.13 10.77 12.68
C GLU A 15 -0.32 10.54 11.18
N VAL A 16 -1.52 10.08 10.81
CA VAL A 16 -1.92 9.87 9.42
C VAL A 16 -2.19 11.22 8.78
N ILE A 17 -1.38 11.56 7.78
CA ILE A 17 -1.51 12.79 6.98
C ILE A 17 -2.55 12.57 5.88
N CYS A 18 -2.53 11.40 5.22
CA CYS A 18 -3.42 11.08 4.12
C CYS A 18 -3.61 9.57 3.99
N GLN A 19 -4.80 9.16 3.57
CA GLN A 19 -5.09 7.78 3.22
C GLN A 19 -6.07 7.73 2.03
N ALA A 20 -5.79 6.88 1.04
CA ALA A 20 -6.61 6.76 -0.16
C ALA A 20 -6.30 5.46 -0.92
N PHE A 21 -7.24 5.04 -1.78
CA PHE A 21 -6.96 4.06 -2.83
C PHE A 21 -6.17 4.72 -3.96
N MET A 22 -5.08 4.08 -4.38
CA MET A 22 -4.28 4.52 -5.52
C MET A 22 -3.79 3.31 -6.32
N VAL A 23 -3.50 3.51 -7.60
CA VAL A 23 -2.91 2.47 -8.46
C VAL A 23 -1.38 2.50 -8.36
N LYS A 24 -0.79 1.42 -7.86
CA LYS A 24 0.67 1.25 -7.74
C LYS A 24 1.23 0.51 -8.95
N ARG A 25 2.29 1.06 -9.55
CA ARG A 25 3.08 0.40 -10.59
C ARG A 25 4.21 -0.45 -9.98
N SER A 26 4.39 -1.69 -10.43
CA SER A 26 5.54 -2.52 -10.05
C SER A 26 6.84 -1.98 -10.66
N GLN A 27 7.94 -2.06 -9.91
CA GLN A 27 9.25 -1.85 -10.50
C GLN A 27 9.65 -3.09 -11.28
N ASN A 28 9.69 -2.98 -12.60
CA ASN A 28 10.11 -4.07 -13.46
C ASN A 28 11.63 -4.19 -13.45
N LYS A 29 12.15 -5.36 -13.09
CA LYS A 29 13.59 -5.63 -13.08
C LYS A 29 14.19 -5.74 -14.49
N LYS A 30 13.38 -6.05 -15.50
CA LYS A 30 13.79 -6.22 -16.91
C LYS A 30 13.09 -5.19 -17.80
N ARG A 31 13.77 -4.76 -18.87
CA ARG A 31 13.27 -3.72 -19.80
C ARG A 31 12.01 -4.12 -20.57
N PHE A 32 11.83 -5.40 -20.86
CA PHE A 32 10.75 -5.91 -21.73
C PHE A 32 9.64 -6.65 -20.98
N THR A 33 9.65 -6.68 -19.65
CA THR A 33 8.55 -7.31 -18.92
C THR A 33 7.32 -6.41 -18.93
N PRO A 34 6.12 -6.96 -19.11
CA PRO A 34 4.88 -6.21 -18.96
C PRO A 34 4.80 -5.53 -17.60
N VAL A 35 4.33 -4.28 -17.59
CA VAL A 35 4.25 -3.48 -16.37
C VAL A 35 3.00 -3.88 -15.59
N ASN A 36 3.16 -4.21 -14.31
CA ASN A 36 2.04 -4.59 -13.45
C ASN A 36 1.51 -3.36 -12.69
N TYR A 37 0.21 -3.13 -12.76
CA TYR A 37 -0.49 -2.09 -12.02
C TYR A 37 -1.54 -2.75 -11.13
N LYS A 38 -1.55 -2.40 -9.84
CA LYS A 38 -2.58 -2.88 -8.92
C LYS A 38 -3.09 -1.76 -8.02
N GLU A 39 -4.38 -1.75 -7.74
CA GLU A 39 -4.95 -0.86 -6.73
C GLU A 39 -4.47 -1.29 -5.33
N ARG A 40 -4.16 -0.31 -4.48
CA ARG A 40 -3.69 -0.50 -3.10
C ARG A 40 -4.26 0.60 -2.22
N TRP A 41 -4.52 0.26 -0.96
CA TRP A 41 -4.84 1.25 0.06
C TRP A 41 -3.55 1.82 0.63
N PHE A 42 -3.31 3.11 0.43
CA PHE A 42 -2.12 3.81 0.91
C PHE A 42 -2.41 4.59 2.17
N ILE A 43 -1.45 4.58 3.09
CA ILE A 43 -1.43 5.44 4.29
C ILE A 43 -0.10 6.17 4.31
N LEU A 44 -0.17 7.49 4.35
CA LEU A 44 0.97 8.38 4.52
C LEU A 44 0.99 8.90 5.95
N THR A 45 2.06 8.61 6.68
CA THR A 45 2.40 9.24 7.94
C THR A 45 3.59 10.19 7.75
N LYS A 46 4.00 10.90 8.81
CA LYS A 46 5.19 11.78 8.76
C LYS A 46 6.48 11.04 8.41
N LYS A 47 6.57 9.74 8.73
CA LYS A 47 7.78 8.93 8.57
C LYS A 47 7.70 7.91 7.44
N PHE A 48 6.51 7.37 7.18
CA PHE A 48 6.35 6.21 6.32
C PHE A 48 5.24 6.39 5.30
N LEU A 49 5.43 5.80 4.13
CA LEU A 49 4.38 5.55 3.15
C LEU A 49 4.14 4.04 3.10
N ILE A 50 3.03 3.61 3.69
CA ILE A 50 2.65 2.21 3.86
C ILE A 50 1.52 1.91 2.86
N TYR A 51 1.48 0.69 2.35
CA TYR A 51 0.36 0.22 1.55
C TYR A 51 -0.10 -1.15 2.01
N TYR A 52 -1.40 -1.39 1.88
CA TYR A 52 -2.02 -2.68 2.11
C TYR A 52 -2.61 -3.21 0.80
N ASP A 53 -2.50 -4.52 0.65
CA ASP A 53 -3.15 -5.23 -0.45
C ASP A 53 -4.66 -5.23 -0.17
N THR A 54 -5.44 -4.88 -1.19
CA THR A 54 -6.89 -5.01 -1.17
C THR A 54 -7.21 -6.44 -1.52
N ASP A 55 -7.26 -7.32 -0.52
CA ASP A 55 -7.59 -8.73 -0.70
C ASP A 55 -9.07 -8.85 -1.12
N GLY A 56 -9.30 -8.68 -2.42
CA GLY A 56 -10.62 -8.72 -3.05
C GLY A 56 -10.61 -9.26 -4.48
N GLU A 57 -9.46 -9.74 -4.98
CA GLU A 57 -9.40 -10.29 -6.33
C GLU A 57 -8.56 -11.57 -6.35
N SER A 58 -9.29 -12.65 -6.07
CA SER A 58 -9.24 -13.92 -6.77
C SER A 58 -8.35 -13.90 -8.01
N SER A 59 -7.04 -14.10 -7.83
CA SER A 59 -6.21 -14.65 -8.89
C SER A 59 -6.50 -16.14 -9.01
N ALA A 60 -7.77 -16.51 -9.21
CA ALA A 60 -8.08 -17.68 -10.01
C ALA A 60 -7.72 -17.28 -11.43
N SER A 61 -6.42 -17.31 -11.74
CA SER A 61 -5.97 -17.33 -13.11
C SER A 61 -6.73 -18.49 -13.78
N PRO A 62 -7.45 -18.27 -14.89
CA PRO A 62 -8.10 -19.38 -15.61
C PRO A 62 -7.11 -20.44 -16.14
N ALA A 63 -5.80 -20.29 -15.92
CA ALA A 63 -4.76 -21.18 -16.43
C ALA A 63 -4.58 -22.48 -15.63
N ASP A 64 -5.21 -22.66 -14.47
CA ASP A 64 -5.08 -23.89 -13.66
C ASP A 64 -6.18 -24.95 -13.89
N ARG A 65 -7.00 -24.81 -14.97
CA ARG A 65 -8.07 -25.79 -15.29
C ARG A 65 -7.69 -26.90 -16.27
N ASN A 66 -6.46 -26.96 -16.77
CA ASN A 66 -6.02 -28.04 -17.65
C ASN A 66 -4.81 -28.76 -17.05
N LYS A 67 -5.08 -29.65 -16.09
CA LYS A 67 -4.15 -30.72 -15.72
C LYS A 67 -4.89 -32.06 -15.85
N GLU A 68 -4.34 -32.90 -16.71
CA GLU A 68 -4.60 -34.34 -16.89
C GLU A 68 -5.93 -34.76 -17.54
N VAL A 69 -5.94 -34.80 -18.88
CA VAL A 69 -6.48 -35.94 -19.65
C VAL A 69 -5.57 -36.18 -20.87
N GLU A 70 -4.54 -37.00 -20.69
CA GLU A 70 -4.13 -38.18 -21.49
C GLU A 70 -2.71 -38.61 -21.09
#